data_AF-A0A0F7TLI2-F1
#
_entry.id   AF-A0A0F7TLI2-F1
#
_cell.length_a   1.000
_cell.length_b   1.000
_cell.length_c   1.000
_cell.angle_alpha   90.00
_cell.angle_beta   90.00
_cell.angle_gamma   90.00
#
_symmetry.space_group_name_H-M   'P 1'
#
loop_
_entity.id
_entity.type
_entity.pdbx_description
1 polymer ?
#
loop_
_entity_poly.entity_id
_entity_poly.type
_entity_poly.pdbx_seq_one_letter_code
_entity_poly.pdbx_strand_id
1 'polypeptide(L)'
;MPDDHRRLYAHFATTVMPRLVRPNCPSECIDQSYMLQLAHVFSPLMAIMLAIAAADLGREELAMDRYLSSLHGLQEALAEVSDAGNEDAFLATTIFLCVFENLRSDGPPSIGLHAKAAGVLLSRRHPGEASQSSSQPDKVFERTCAESFLYHSTLTMLLDPSLDLVISNIPRCLVNMPAHTSREEQDVPHFVLEESYHFFIMIAEVTRLARLSRPICPAERQTWIRLQAELLQYQVIGCMDDPMKSLYVYTLRILLLKADSTRTVIRRTTEMRALLQKGLSTLETLDVQKYLIGYSLWPMAVLGAIALGEDEQRIIDGIIDPWARAGRGQAVRLRGRLKTIWATPEDNQETLLLRRLHLLMEMN
;
A
#
# COMPACT_ATOMS: atom_id res chain seq x y z
N MET A 1 -12.92 -13.31 30.56
CA MET A 1 -13.29 -13.11 29.14
C MET A 1 -13.73 -11.66 28.85
N PRO A 2 -14.63 -11.01 29.63
CA PRO A 2 -15.04 -9.61 29.35
C PRO A 2 -13.92 -8.58 29.54
N ASP A 3 -13.08 -8.77 30.57
CA ASP A 3 -11.98 -7.84 30.86
C ASP A 3 -10.87 -7.84 29.81
N ASP A 4 -10.61 -9.00 29.19
CA ASP A 4 -9.55 -9.12 28.18
C ASP A 4 -10.00 -8.51 26.84
N HIS A 5 -11.30 -8.63 26.49
CA HIS A 5 -11.90 -7.92 25.37
C HIS A 5 -11.80 -6.40 25.55
N ARG A 6 -12.20 -5.87 26.72
CA ARG A 6 -12.14 -4.43 27.00
C ARG A 6 -10.71 -3.91 26.94
N ARG A 7 -9.73 -4.65 27.46
CA ARG A 7 -8.31 -4.29 27.40
C ARG A 7 -7.78 -4.26 25.97
N LEU A 8 -8.11 -5.27 25.15
CA LEU A 8 -7.70 -5.31 23.74
C LEU A 8 -8.32 -4.18 22.93
N TYR A 9 -9.60 -3.90 23.12
CA TYR A 9 -10.26 -2.77 22.45
C TYR A 9 -9.64 -1.43 22.88
N ALA A 10 -9.36 -1.25 24.17
CA ALA A 10 -8.67 -0.06 24.67
C ALA A 10 -7.25 0.07 24.07
N HIS A 11 -6.49 -1.02 23.98
CA HIS A 11 -5.18 -1.05 23.31
C HIS A 11 -5.30 -0.67 21.84
N PHE A 12 -6.31 -1.22 21.15
CA PHE A 12 -6.59 -0.88 19.76
C PHE A 12 -6.83 0.63 19.61
N ALA A 13 -7.78 1.18 20.36
CA ALA A 13 -8.19 2.57 20.25
C ALA A 13 -7.09 3.57 20.63
N THR A 14 -6.30 3.27 21.66
CA THR A 14 -5.32 4.23 22.21
C THR A 14 -3.90 4.06 21.68
N THR A 15 -3.56 2.88 21.15
CA THR A 15 -2.18 2.57 20.75
C THR A 15 -2.09 2.13 19.29
N VAL A 16 -2.98 1.26 18.81
CA VAL A 16 -2.93 0.78 17.42
C VAL A 16 -3.49 1.81 16.44
N MET A 17 -4.73 2.26 16.63
CA MET A 17 -5.41 3.18 15.73
C MET A 17 -4.60 4.46 15.48
N PRO A 18 -4.00 5.12 16.49
CA PRO A 18 -3.18 6.31 16.25
C PRO A 18 -1.91 6.05 15.42
N ARG A 19 -1.42 4.79 15.35
CA ARG A 19 -0.29 4.41 14.48
C ARG A 19 -0.72 4.09 13.05
N LEU A 20 -2.02 3.86 12.82
CA LEU A 20 -2.59 3.70 11.49
C LEU A 20 -2.94 5.05 10.85
N VAL A 21 -3.08 6.09 11.67
CA VAL A 21 -3.24 7.48 11.25
C VAL A 21 -1.87 8.17 11.21
N ARG A 22 -1.64 8.99 10.20
CA ARG A 22 -0.33 9.66 10.03
C ARG A 22 -0.24 10.93 10.87
N PRO A 23 0.97 11.34 11.30
CA PRO A 23 1.15 12.56 12.11
C PRO A 23 0.69 13.85 11.43
N ASN A 24 0.76 13.93 10.09
CA ASN A 24 0.40 15.11 9.30
C ASN A 24 -0.96 14.98 8.60
N CYS A 25 -1.80 14.04 9.05
CA CYS A 25 -3.17 13.88 8.57
C CYS A 25 -3.99 15.14 8.90
N PRO A 26 -4.92 15.60 8.04
CA PRO A 26 -5.77 16.73 8.40
C PRO A 26 -6.53 16.45 9.69
N SER A 27 -6.76 17.48 10.50
CA SER A 27 -7.29 17.35 11.86
C SER A 27 -8.63 16.61 11.90
N GLU A 28 -9.48 16.76 10.88
CA GLU A 28 -10.76 16.03 10.80
C GLU A 28 -10.57 14.52 10.62
N CYS A 29 -9.48 14.10 9.96
CA CYS A 29 -9.15 12.69 9.73
C CYS A 29 -8.34 12.07 10.89
N ILE A 30 -7.95 12.87 11.89
CA ILE A 30 -7.33 12.34 13.13
C ILE A 30 -8.38 11.69 14.02
N ASP A 31 -9.59 12.23 14.05
CA ASP A 31 -10.68 11.68 14.86
C ASP A 31 -11.28 10.42 14.21
N GLN A 32 -10.90 9.27 14.75
CA GLN A 32 -11.41 7.96 14.33
C GLN A 32 -12.57 7.47 15.21
N SER A 33 -13.19 8.35 16.00
CA SER A 33 -14.28 8.01 16.94
C SER A 33 -15.46 7.35 16.24
N TYR A 34 -15.82 7.79 15.02
CA TYR A 34 -16.90 7.17 14.25
C TYR A 34 -16.62 5.69 13.97
N MET A 35 -15.41 5.39 13.46
CA MET A 35 -15.00 4.02 13.15
C MET A 35 -14.92 3.13 14.39
N LEU A 36 -14.48 3.70 15.52
CA LEU A 36 -14.45 3.02 16.82
C LEU A 36 -15.86 2.74 17.34
N GLN A 37 -16.79 3.70 17.22
CA GLN A 37 -18.19 3.53 17.66
C GLN A 37 -18.91 2.47 16.84
N LEU A 38 -18.64 2.41 15.53
CA LEU A 38 -19.22 1.42 14.63
C LEU A 38 -18.92 -0.01 15.08
N ALA A 39 -17.76 -0.25 15.68
CA ALA A 39 -17.38 -1.56 16.20
C ALA A 39 -18.31 -2.02 17.35
N HIS A 40 -18.90 -1.11 18.12
CA HIS A 40 -19.81 -1.47 19.21
C HIS A 40 -21.14 -2.02 18.72
N VAL A 41 -21.54 -1.70 17.48
CA VAL A 41 -22.79 -2.14 16.88
C VAL A 41 -22.60 -3.20 15.79
N PHE A 42 -21.36 -3.49 15.40
CA PHE A 42 -21.04 -4.49 14.39
C PHE A 42 -19.93 -5.45 14.87
N SER A 43 -20.35 -6.66 15.26
CA SER A 43 -19.47 -7.68 15.84
C SER A 43 -18.26 -8.06 14.95
N PRO A 44 -18.39 -8.21 13.61
CA PRO A 44 -17.24 -8.52 12.76
C PRO A 44 -16.15 -7.44 12.79
N LEU A 45 -16.54 -6.16 12.86
CA LEU A 45 -15.61 -5.04 12.97
C LEU A 45 -14.89 -5.05 14.31
N MET A 46 -15.62 -5.27 15.41
CA MET A 46 -15.00 -5.45 16.73
C MET A 46 -13.98 -6.58 16.71
N ALA A 47 -14.36 -7.74 16.18
CA ALA A 47 -13.49 -8.91 16.14
C ALA A 47 -12.17 -8.63 15.40
N ILE A 48 -12.18 -7.97 14.24
CA ILE A 48 -10.94 -7.65 13.51
C ILE A 48 -10.08 -6.60 14.23
N MET A 49 -10.69 -5.61 14.90
CA MET A 49 -9.94 -4.64 15.72
C MET A 49 -9.21 -5.35 16.87
N LEU A 50 -9.88 -6.29 17.55
CA LEU A 50 -9.27 -7.10 18.60
C LEU A 50 -8.16 -8.02 18.07
N ALA A 51 -8.35 -8.58 16.86
CA ALA A 51 -7.34 -9.39 16.20
C ALA A 51 -6.05 -8.59 15.96
N ILE A 52 -6.18 -7.37 15.43
CA ILE A 52 -5.05 -6.46 15.20
C ILE A 52 -4.36 -6.10 16.52
N ALA A 53 -5.13 -5.77 17.57
CA ALA A 53 -4.56 -5.48 18.89
C ALA A 53 -3.83 -6.68 19.51
N ALA A 54 -4.39 -7.88 19.38
CA ALA A 54 -3.76 -9.11 19.85
C ALA A 54 -2.46 -9.38 19.08
N ALA A 55 -2.46 -9.20 17.76
CA ALA A 55 -1.27 -9.34 16.93
C ALA A 55 -0.17 -8.35 17.32
N ASP A 56 -0.52 -7.09 17.55
CA ASP A 56 0.44 -6.06 17.97
C ASP A 56 1.04 -6.33 19.36
N LEU A 57 0.31 -7.03 20.23
CA LEU A 57 0.78 -7.50 21.54
C LEU A 57 1.52 -8.85 21.48
N GLY A 58 1.74 -9.42 20.30
CA GLY A 58 2.41 -10.72 20.13
C GLY A 58 1.58 -11.92 20.57
N ARG A 59 0.24 -11.81 20.62
CA ARG A 59 -0.69 -12.89 20.99
C ARG A 59 -1.27 -13.57 19.74
N GLU A 60 -0.43 -14.28 19.01
CA GLU A 60 -0.74 -14.81 17.66
C GLU A 60 -1.99 -15.72 17.63
N GLU A 61 -2.12 -16.67 18.56
CA GLU A 61 -3.28 -17.58 18.60
C GLU A 61 -4.61 -16.82 18.78
N LEU A 62 -4.63 -15.86 19.71
CA LEU A 62 -5.81 -15.02 19.95
C LEU A 62 -6.08 -14.09 18.76
N ALA A 63 -5.03 -13.57 18.14
CA ALA A 63 -5.16 -12.75 16.95
C ALA A 63 -5.84 -13.53 15.81
N MET A 64 -5.43 -14.78 15.60
CA MET A 64 -6.01 -15.64 14.57
C MET A 64 -7.45 -16.06 14.89
N ASP A 65 -7.74 -16.42 16.14
CA ASP A 65 -9.12 -16.72 16.60
C ASP A 65 -10.07 -15.56 16.31
N ARG A 66 -9.66 -14.33 16.64
CA ARG A 66 -10.46 -13.12 16.40
C ARG A 66 -10.57 -12.77 14.92
N TYR A 67 -9.52 -12.99 14.13
CA TYR A 67 -9.56 -12.81 12.67
C TYR A 67 -10.57 -13.77 12.02
N LEU A 68 -10.53 -15.06 12.38
CA LEU A 68 -11.48 -16.06 11.88
C LEU A 68 -12.92 -15.76 12.33
N SER A 69 -13.10 -15.32 13.59
CA SER A 69 -14.39 -14.86 14.09
C SER A 69 -14.94 -13.67 13.31
N SER A 70 -14.09 -12.72 12.91
CA SER A 70 -14.48 -11.60 12.05
C SER A 70 -14.95 -12.07 10.68
N LEU A 71 -14.18 -12.95 10.02
CA LEU A 71 -14.55 -13.49 8.71
C LEU A 71 -15.88 -14.25 8.76
N HIS A 72 -16.08 -15.09 9.77
CA HIS A 72 -17.31 -15.85 9.92
C HIS A 72 -18.52 -14.92 10.14
N GLY A 73 -18.42 -13.97 11.07
CA GLY A 73 -19.50 -13.02 11.32
C GLY A 73 -19.77 -12.11 10.11
N LEU A 74 -18.74 -11.79 9.30
CA LEU A 74 -18.93 -11.05 8.05
C LEU A 74 -19.72 -11.87 7.03
N GLN A 75 -19.45 -13.17 6.91
CA GLN A 75 -20.18 -14.07 6.02
C GLN A 75 -21.64 -14.21 6.43
N GLU A 76 -21.91 -14.36 7.73
CA GLU A 76 -23.27 -14.41 8.28
C GLU A 76 -24.03 -13.11 8.00
N ALA A 77 -23.43 -11.96 8.33
CA ALA A 77 -24.05 -10.66 8.09
C ALA A 77 -24.34 -10.42 6.59
N LEU A 78 -23.44 -10.83 5.69
CA LEU A 78 -23.66 -10.72 4.24
C LEU A 78 -24.81 -11.60 3.73
N ALA A 79 -25.13 -12.70 4.42
CA ALA A 79 -26.23 -13.58 4.04
C ALA A 79 -27.61 -12.97 4.39
N GLU A 80 -27.65 -12.07 5.37
CA GLU A 80 -28.89 -11.46 5.89
C GLU A 80 -29.22 -10.11 5.25
N VAL A 81 -28.22 -9.42 4.67
CA VAL A 81 -28.35 -8.05 4.16
C VAL A 81 -28.70 -8.02 2.67
N SER A 82 -29.72 -7.26 2.30
CA SER A 82 -30.17 -7.07 0.91
C SER A 82 -29.31 -6.09 0.10
N ASP A 83 -28.69 -5.09 0.74
CA ASP A 83 -27.73 -4.16 0.11
C ASP A 83 -26.54 -3.82 1.02
N ALA A 84 -25.59 -4.75 1.12
CA ALA A 84 -24.37 -4.58 1.90
C ALA A 84 -23.43 -3.48 1.36
N GLY A 85 -23.69 -2.94 0.16
CA GLY A 85 -22.85 -1.92 -0.47
C GLY A 85 -22.87 -0.57 0.24
N ASN A 86 -23.95 -0.27 0.97
CA ASN A 86 -24.15 1.02 1.63
C ASN A 86 -23.79 1.01 3.12
N GLU A 87 -23.40 -0.13 3.70
CA GLU A 87 -23.08 -0.17 5.13
C GLU A 87 -21.60 0.14 5.39
N ASP A 88 -21.36 1.14 6.22
CA ASP A 88 -20.02 1.53 6.67
C ASP A 88 -19.29 0.40 7.40
N ALA A 89 -20.03 -0.46 8.10
CA ALA A 89 -19.43 -1.50 8.92
C ALA A 89 -18.76 -2.58 8.07
N PHE A 90 -19.36 -2.97 6.93
CA PHE A 90 -18.74 -3.87 5.96
C PHE A 90 -17.45 -3.27 5.38
N LEU A 91 -17.48 -1.99 5.00
CA LEU A 91 -16.32 -1.33 4.42
C LEU A 91 -15.18 -1.21 5.44
N ALA A 92 -15.46 -0.72 6.64
CA ALA A 92 -14.48 -0.60 7.72
C ALA A 92 -13.86 -1.96 8.06
N THR A 93 -14.68 -3.00 8.21
CA THR A 93 -14.20 -4.36 8.50
C THR A 93 -13.25 -4.84 7.41
N THR A 94 -13.61 -4.63 6.14
CA THR A 94 -12.80 -5.04 5.00
C THR A 94 -11.46 -4.32 4.94
N ILE A 95 -11.41 -3.02 5.26
CA ILE A 95 -10.15 -2.28 5.35
C ILE A 95 -9.27 -2.84 6.49
N PHE A 96 -9.84 -3.13 7.66
CA PHE A 96 -9.06 -3.73 8.76
C PHE A 96 -8.61 -5.16 8.49
N LEU A 97 -9.34 -5.93 7.67
CA LEU A 97 -8.85 -7.21 7.18
C LEU A 97 -7.55 -7.00 6.38
N CYS A 98 -7.48 -6.00 5.47
CA CYS A 98 -6.22 -5.64 4.80
C CYS A 98 -5.10 -5.27 5.79
N VAL A 99 -5.40 -4.54 6.87
CA VAL A 99 -4.41 -4.19 7.90
C VAL A 99 -3.87 -5.43 8.60
N PHE A 100 -4.75 -6.33 9.05
CA PHE A 100 -4.35 -7.55 9.75
C PHE A 100 -3.46 -8.46 8.90
N GLU A 101 -3.80 -8.62 7.62
CA GLU A 101 -3.03 -9.39 6.64
C GLU A 101 -1.59 -8.87 6.46
N ASN A 102 -1.42 -7.56 6.60
CA ASN A 102 -0.12 -6.92 6.54
C ASN A 102 0.70 -7.13 7.81
N LEU A 103 0.05 -7.34 8.95
CA LEU A 103 0.71 -7.60 10.23
C LEU A 103 1.17 -9.05 10.39
N ARG A 104 0.36 -10.02 9.94
CA ARG A 104 0.65 -11.45 10.17
C ARG A 104 1.91 -11.91 9.43
N SER A 105 2.64 -12.88 9.96
CA SER A 105 3.87 -13.43 9.36
C SER A 105 3.82 -14.94 9.05
N ASP A 106 2.75 -15.61 9.50
CA ASP A 106 2.50 -17.05 9.50
C ASP A 106 2.17 -17.66 8.12
N GLY A 107 1.81 -16.84 7.13
CA GLY A 107 1.53 -17.34 5.79
C GLY A 107 1.37 -16.26 4.71
N PRO A 108 1.10 -16.68 3.47
CA PRO A 108 0.80 -15.78 2.37
C PRO A 108 -0.42 -14.89 2.71
N PRO A 109 -0.31 -13.57 2.54
CA PRO A 109 -1.41 -12.68 2.81
C PRO A 109 -2.48 -12.79 1.73
N SER A 110 -3.74 -12.77 2.14
CA SER A 110 -4.94 -12.72 1.30
C SER A 110 -5.44 -11.29 1.08
N ILE A 111 -4.54 -10.31 1.03
CA ILE A 111 -4.87 -8.88 0.86
C ILE A 111 -5.66 -8.66 -0.43
N GLY A 112 -5.32 -9.37 -1.51
CA GLY A 112 -6.02 -9.28 -2.80
C GLY A 112 -7.54 -9.47 -2.68
N LEU A 113 -7.98 -10.42 -1.86
CA LEU A 113 -9.41 -10.71 -1.65
C LEU A 113 -10.12 -9.56 -0.94
N HIS A 114 -9.55 -9.06 0.15
CA HIS A 114 -10.14 -7.97 0.94
C HIS A 114 -10.10 -6.64 0.18
N ALA A 115 -8.99 -6.33 -0.49
CA ALA A 115 -8.89 -5.14 -1.32
C ALA A 115 -9.92 -5.16 -2.46
N LYS A 116 -10.11 -6.30 -3.13
CA LYS A 116 -11.15 -6.44 -4.15
C LYS A 116 -12.55 -6.23 -3.56
N ALA A 117 -12.85 -6.80 -2.39
CA ALA A 117 -14.12 -6.59 -1.70
C ALA A 117 -14.34 -5.11 -1.34
N ALA A 118 -13.32 -4.43 -0.81
CA ALA A 118 -13.38 -3.00 -0.50
C ALA A 118 -13.64 -2.16 -1.75
N GLY A 119 -12.96 -2.47 -2.88
CA GLY A 119 -13.21 -1.81 -4.16
C GLY A 119 -14.66 -2.00 -4.65
N VAL A 120 -15.23 -3.20 -4.50
CA VAL A 120 -16.64 -3.45 -4.83
C VAL A 120 -17.58 -2.63 -3.93
N LEU A 121 -17.36 -2.64 -2.62
CA LEU A 121 -18.17 -1.85 -1.67
C LEU A 121 -18.11 -0.36 -2.00
N LEU A 122 -16.91 0.19 -2.22
CA LEU A 122 -16.72 1.59 -2.61
C LEU A 122 -17.36 1.92 -3.97
N SER A 123 -17.33 1.00 -4.94
CA SER A 123 -17.94 1.23 -6.26
C SER A 123 -19.47 1.27 -6.25
N ARG A 124 -20.10 0.61 -5.25
CA ARG A 124 -21.55 0.57 -5.06
C ARG A 124 -22.09 1.77 -4.29
N ARG A 125 -21.21 2.57 -3.67
CA ARG A 125 -21.60 3.82 -3.01
C ARG A 125 -21.92 4.85 -4.09
N HIS A 126 -23.16 5.32 -4.11
CA HIS A 126 -23.65 6.26 -5.11
C HIS A 126 -23.40 7.70 -4.65
N PRO A 127 -22.67 8.54 -5.42
CA PRO A 127 -22.53 9.97 -5.13
C PRO A 127 -23.85 10.77 -5.25
N GLY A 128 -24.89 10.16 -5.85
CA GLY A 128 -26.08 10.85 -6.34
C GLY A 128 -27.20 11.07 -5.31
N GLU A 129 -27.32 10.27 -4.26
CA GLU A 129 -28.43 10.37 -3.30
C GLU A 129 -28.03 11.11 -2.00
N ALA A 130 -26.73 11.23 -1.72
CA ALA A 130 -26.20 11.86 -0.50
C ALA A 130 -25.72 13.31 -0.69
N SER A 131 -25.89 13.88 -1.88
CA SER A 131 -25.20 15.12 -2.31
C SER A 131 -25.85 16.44 -1.86
N GLN A 132 -26.85 16.42 -0.98
CA GLN A 132 -27.35 17.66 -0.33
C GLN A 132 -27.44 17.59 1.19
N SER A 133 -27.20 16.44 1.84
CA SER A 133 -27.38 16.29 3.30
C SER A 133 -26.39 15.36 4.00
N SER A 134 -25.33 14.86 3.33
CA SER A 134 -24.30 14.05 4.02
C SER A 134 -23.58 14.85 5.10
N SER A 135 -23.51 14.28 6.29
CA SER A 135 -22.82 14.89 7.43
C SER A 135 -21.31 14.88 7.21
N GLN A 136 -20.56 15.77 7.88
CA GLN A 136 -19.10 15.81 7.80
C GLN A 136 -18.43 14.45 8.16
N PRO A 137 -18.88 13.71 9.20
CA PRO A 137 -18.38 12.37 9.52
C PRO A 137 -18.45 11.37 8.37
N ASP A 138 -19.54 11.38 7.59
CA ASP A 138 -19.75 10.44 6.48
C ASP A 138 -18.69 10.64 5.39
N LYS A 139 -18.35 11.90 5.09
CA LYS A 139 -17.33 12.26 4.09
C LYS A 139 -15.92 11.90 4.53
N VAL A 140 -15.60 12.12 5.81
CA VAL A 140 -14.28 11.77 6.38
C VAL A 140 -14.09 10.25 6.40
N PHE A 141 -15.13 9.51 6.79
CA PHE A 141 -15.11 8.04 6.78
C PHE A 141 -14.89 7.50 5.36
N GLU A 142 -15.71 7.92 4.40
CA GLU A 142 -15.63 7.43 3.03
C GLU A 142 -14.26 7.74 2.41
N ARG A 143 -13.74 8.96 2.63
CA ARG A 143 -12.40 9.36 2.20
C ARG A 143 -11.32 8.49 2.83
N THR A 144 -11.38 8.26 4.14
CA THR A 144 -10.40 7.44 4.87
C THR A 144 -10.38 6.01 4.32
N CYS A 145 -11.54 5.41 4.08
CA CYS A 145 -11.64 4.07 3.51
C CYS A 145 -11.16 4.02 2.05
N ALA A 146 -11.51 5.01 1.22
CA ALA A 146 -11.08 5.07 -0.17
C ALA A 146 -9.57 5.25 -0.31
N GLU A 147 -8.98 6.12 0.50
CA GLU A 147 -7.53 6.32 0.58
C GLU A 147 -6.83 5.05 1.13
N SER A 148 -7.37 4.43 2.19
CA SER A 148 -6.82 3.16 2.72
C SER A 148 -6.87 2.03 1.68
N PHE A 149 -7.95 1.95 0.89
CA PHE A 149 -8.06 1.01 -0.22
C PHE A 149 -6.97 1.23 -1.26
N LEU A 150 -6.74 2.49 -1.68
CA LEU A 150 -5.65 2.81 -2.61
C LEU A 150 -4.31 2.39 -2.02
N TYR A 151 -4.00 2.79 -0.79
CA TYR A 151 -2.75 2.46 -0.12
C TYR A 151 -2.47 0.95 -0.11
N HIS A 152 -3.42 0.16 0.39
CA HIS A 152 -3.23 -1.28 0.52
C HIS A 152 -3.19 -1.98 -0.83
N SER A 153 -4.03 -1.57 -1.79
CA SER A 153 -4.04 -2.19 -3.12
C SER A 153 -2.75 -1.86 -3.88
N THR A 154 -2.38 -0.58 -4.04
CA THR A 154 -1.27 -0.18 -4.91
C THR A 154 0.09 -0.60 -4.38
N LEU A 155 0.30 -0.60 -3.06
CA LEU A 155 1.59 -1.00 -2.48
C LEU A 155 1.75 -2.52 -2.41
N THR A 156 0.66 -3.27 -2.33
CA THR A 156 0.71 -4.74 -2.35
C THR A 156 0.83 -5.29 -3.76
N MET A 157 0.36 -4.55 -4.77
CA MET A 157 0.42 -4.95 -6.17
C MET A 157 1.80 -5.45 -6.61
N LEU A 158 2.89 -4.82 -6.16
CA LEU A 158 4.23 -5.25 -6.54
C LEU A 158 4.48 -6.74 -6.26
N LEU A 159 3.82 -7.28 -5.24
CA LEU A 159 3.95 -8.67 -4.77
C LEU A 159 2.72 -9.54 -5.07
N ASP A 160 1.56 -8.95 -5.41
CA ASP A 160 0.31 -9.66 -5.70
C ASP A 160 -0.32 -9.18 -7.03
N PRO A 161 -0.17 -9.96 -8.13
CA PRO A 161 -0.74 -9.62 -9.43
C PRO A 161 -2.27 -9.60 -9.48
N SER A 162 -2.97 -10.23 -8.53
CA SER A 162 -4.45 -10.27 -8.52
C SER A 162 -5.08 -8.87 -8.38
N LEU A 163 -4.29 -7.92 -7.88
CA LEU A 163 -4.68 -6.53 -7.67
C LEU A 163 -4.64 -5.66 -8.94
N ASP A 164 -4.17 -6.15 -10.08
CA ASP A 164 -4.16 -5.37 -11.33
C ASP A 164 -5.54 -4.92 -11.78
N LEU A 165 -6.54 -5.76 -11.56
CA LEU A 165 -7.94 -5.48 -11.89
C LEU A 165 -8.60 -4.56 -10.85
N VAL A 166 -8.00 -4.39 -9.69
CA VAL A 166 -8.53 -3.56 -8.61
C VAL A 166 -8.34 -2.07 -8.94
N ILE A 167 -7.27 -1.71 -9.69
CA ILE A 167 -7.04 -0.33 -10.17
C ILE A 167 -8.11 0.12 -11.16
N SER A 168 -8.61 -0.76 -12.04
CA SER A 168 -9.69 -0.38 -12.96
C SER A 168 -10.99 -0.01 -12.24
N ASN A 169 -11.09 -0.31 -10.95
CA ASN A 169 -12.21 0.02 -10.08
C ASN A 169 -11.87 1.14 -9.08
N ILE A 170 -10.92 2.05 -9.40
CA ILE A 170 -10.69 3.23 -8.55
C ILE A 170 -12.04 3.90 -8.28
N PRO A 171 -12.44 4.01 -7.00
CA PRO A 171 -13.72 4.57 -6.63
C PRO A 171 -13.96 5.95 -7.25
N ARG A 172 -15.18 6.16 -7.79
CA ARG A 172 -15.59 7.47 -8.33
C ARG A 172 -15.53 8.57 -7.28
N CYS A 173 -15.66 8.24 -6.00
CA CYS A 173 -15.51 9.19 -4.90
C CYS A 173 -14.12 9.83 -4.87
N LEU A 174 -13.06 9.17 -5.36
CA LEU A 174 -11.72 9.76 -5.48
C LEU A 174 -11.56 10.60 -6.76
N VAL A 175 -12.25 10.23 -7.84
CA VAL A 175 -12.21 10.95 -9.13
C VAL A 175 -12.96 12.28 -9.07
N ASN A 176 -14.00 12.36 -8.24
CA ASN A 176 -14.79 13.58 -8.03
C ASN A 176 -14.24 14.48 -6.91
N MET A 177 -13.16 14.08 -6.24
CA MET A 177 -12.44 15.01 -5.36
C MET A 177 -11.73 16.03 -6.24
N PRO A 178 -11.96 17.34 -6.05
CA PRO A 178 -11.31 18.35 -6.87
C PRO A 178 -9.80 18.18 -6.78
N ALA A 179 -9.18 17.86 -7.92
CA ALA A 179 -7.75 18.05 -8.12
C ALA A 179 -7.53 19.57 -8.12
N HIS A 180 -7.16 20.15 -6.98
CA HIS A 180 -7.04 21.59 -6.89
C HIS A 180 -5.86 22.11 -7.72
N THR A 181 -6.16 22.49 -8.97
CA THR A 181 -5.42 23.46 -9.75
C THR A 181 -5.96 24.86 -9.42
N SER A 182 -5.64 25.39 -8.24
CA SER A 182 -5.86 26.82 -7.97
C SER A 182 -4.70 27.36 -7.16
N ARG A 183 -3.98 28.30 -7.78
CA ARG A 183 -2.74 28.93 -7.33
C ARG A 183 -2.99 30.06 -6.33
N GLU A 184 -4.13 30.04 -5.64
CA GLU A 184 -4.52 31.07 -4.67
C GLU A 184 -4.54 30.44 -3.27
N GLU A 185 -3.52 30.82 -2.51
CA GLU A 185 -3.41 30.84 -1.04
C GLU A 185 -3.65 29.52 -0.26
N GLN A 186 -2.52 28.87 0.04
CA GLN A 186 -2.12 28.44 1.39
C GLN A 186 -2.77 27.25 2.12
N ASP A 187 -3.52 26.35 1.47
CA ASP A 187 -3.75 25.02 2.05
C ASP A 187 -3.31 23.92 1.09
N VAL A 188 -2.17 23.30 1.40
CA VAL A 188 -1.75 22.04 0.79
C VAL A 188 -2.89 21.03 1.03
N PRO A 189 -3.44 20.34 0.01
CA PRO A 189 -4.44 19.32 0.26
C PRO A 189 -3.79 18.23 1.13
N HIS A 190 -4.20 18.19 2.40
CA HIS A 190 -3.68 17.24 3.37
C HIS A 190 -4.26 15.85 3.02
N PHE A 191 -3.51 15.05 2.27
CA PHE A 191 -3.90 13.67 1.96
C PHE A 191 -3.72 12.79 3.20
N VAL A 192 -4.65 11.86 3.45
CA VAL A 192 -4.46 10.81 4.47
C VAL A 192 -3.27 9.93 4.10
N LEU A 193 -2.96 9.82 2.79
CA LEU A 193 -1.87 9.03 2.26
C LEU A 193 -0.49 9.70 2.15
N GLU A 194 -0.24 10.86 2.77
CA GLU A 194 0.93 11.75 2.54
C GLU A 194 1.06 12.31 1.12
N GLU A 195 0.56 11.59 0.12
CA GLU A 195 0.65 11.93 -1.29
C GLU A 195 -0.71 11.93 -1.95
N SER A 196 -0.78 12.61 -3.10
CA SER A 196 -2.01 12.65 -3.89
C SER A 196 -2.44 11.26 -4.34
N TYR A 197 -3.76 11.04 -4.44
CA TYR A 197 -4.28 9.79 -5.00
C TYR A 197 -3.73 9.50 -6.42
N HIS A 198 -3.46 10.54 -7.22
CA HIS A 198 -2.80 10.43 -8.53
C HIS A 198 -1.44 9.75 -8.45
N PHE A 199 -0.67 10.01 -7.40
CA PHE A 199 0.63 9.37 -7.19
C PHE A 199 0.50 7.87 -6.94
N PHE A 200 -0.47 7.44 -6.13
CA PHE A 200 -0.75 6.01 -5.93
C PHE A 200 -1.24 5.34 -7.20
N ILE A 201 -2.06 6.03 -8.00
CA ILE A 201 -2.48 5.54 -9.33
C ILE A 201 -1.25 5.36 -10.24
N MET A 202 -0.33 6.33 -10.26
CA MET A 202 0.91 6.24 -11.03
C MET A 202 1.75 5.03 -10.59
N ILE A 203 1.91 4.79 -9.27
CA ILE A 203 2.58 3.60 -8.74
C ILE A 203 1.93 2.32 -9.29
N ALA A 204 0.61 2.27 -9.24
CA ALA A 204 -0.18 1.13 -9.70
C ALA A 204 0.02 0.86 -11.20
N GLU A 205 -0.09 1.89 -12.04
CA GLU A 205 0.05 1.78 -13.49
C GLU A 205 1.48 1.42 -13.92
N VAL A 206 2.49 2.01 -13.29
CA VAL A 206 3.90 1.66 -13.51
C VAL A 206 4.15 0.21 -13.11
N THR A 207 3.65 -0.23 -11.95
CA THR A 207 3.81 -1.61 -11.48
C THR A 207 3.18 -2.60 -12.46
N ARG A 208 1.96 -2.32 -12.93
CA ARG A 208 1.26 -3.15 -13.92
C ARG A 208 2.04 -3.28 -15.23
N LEU A 209 2.55 -2.16 -15.77
CA LEU A 209 3.39 -2.19 -16.98
C LEU A 209 4.68 -2.98 -16.74
N ALA A 210 5.33 -2.79 -15.59
CA ALA A 210 6.57 -3.46 -15.26
C ALA A 210 6.41 -4.97 -15.10
N ARG A 211 5.23 -5.46 -14.70
CA ARG A 211 4.98 -6.91 -14.59
C ARG A 211 4.85 -7.61 -15.94
N LEU A 212 4.63 -6.88 -17.04
CA LEU A 212 4.55 -7.49 -18.36
C LEU A 212 5.85 -8.25 -18.68
N SER A 213 5.71 -9.56 -18.92
CA SER A 213 6.79 -10.43 -19.39
C SER A 213 6.96 -10.38 -20.91
N ARG A 214 5.98 -9.81 -21.62
CA ARG A 214 5.98 -9.61 -23.07
C ARG A 214 6.34 -8.18 -23.44
N PRO A 215 6.80 -7.93 -24.69
CA PRO A 215 6.91 -6.58 -25.21
C PRO A 215 5.58 -5.80 -25.11
N ILE A 216 5.68 -4.50 -24.80
CA ILE A 216 4.53 -3.62 -24.68
C ILE A 216 3.89 -3.37 -26.06
N CYS A 217 2.55 -3.40 -26.11
CA CYS A 217 1.77 -3.12 -27.31
C CYS A 217 1.67 -1.59 -27.55
N PRO A 218 1.14 -1.11 -28.70
CA PRO A 218 1.05 0.32 -28.98
C PRO A 218 0.27 1.14 -27.94
N ALA A 219 -0.83 0.59 -27.39
CA ALA A 219 -1.61 1.27 -26.35
C ALA A 219 -0.85 1.36 -25.00
N GLU A 220 -0.14 0.29 -24.64
CA GLU A 220 0.73 0.26 -23.46
C GLU A 220 1.93 1.19 -23.61
N ARG A 221 2.46 1.34 -24.83
CA ARG A 221 3.49 2.33 -25.14
C ARG A 221 3.01 3.75 -24.93
N GLN A 222 1.77 4.07 -25.33
CA GLN A 222 1.20 5.39 -25.06
C GLN A 222 1.08 5.64 -23.56
N THR A 223 0.67 4.62 -22.80
CA THR A 223 0.60 4.67 -21.33
C THR A 223 1.99 4.89 -20.72
N TRP A 224 3.01 4.17 -21.20
CA TRP A 224 4.40 4.33 -20.77
C TRP A 224 4.93 5.75 -21.02
N ILE A 225 4.65 6.34 -22.20
CA ILE A 225 5.06 7.71 -22.52
C ILE A 225 4.39 8.72 -21.58
N ARG A 226 3.09 8.56 -21.33
CA ARG A 226 2.35 9.40 -20.38
C ARG A 226 2.96 9.32 -18.98
N LEU A 227 3.17 8.12 -18.46
CA LEU A 227 3.73 7.90 -17.11
C LEU A 227 5.14 8.48 -16.97
N GLN A 228 5.98 8.40 -18.01
CA GLN A 228 7.29 9.07 -18.02
C GLN A 228 7.15 10.59 -17.89
N ALA A 229 6.22 11.20 -18.63
CA ALA A 229 5.98 12.63 -18.58
C ALA A 229 5.42 13.07 -17.21
N GLU A 230 4.45 12.33 -16.67
CA GLU A 230 3.87 12.59 -15.34
C GLU A 230 4.93 12.46 -14.24
N LEU A 231 5.79 11.43 -14.30
CA LEU A 231 6.86 11.24 -13.32
C LEU A 231 7.92 12.34 -13.40
N LEU A 232 8.22 12.85 -14.60
CA LEU A 232 9.10 14.01 -14.78
C LEU A 232 8.49 15.27 -14.17
N GLN A 233 7.20 15.52 -14.41
CA GLN A 233 6.50 16.66 -13.80
C GLN A 233 6.47 16.56 -12.28
N TYR A 234 6.18 15.37 -11.75
CA TYR A 234 6.19 15.10 -10.31
C TYR A 234 7.58 15.39 -9.69
N GLN A 235 8.66 15.02 -10.39
CA GLN A 235 10.01 15.34 -9.92
C GLN A 235 10.27 16.85 -9.85
N VAL A 236 9.82 17.61 -10.87
CA VAL A 236 10.05 19.06 -10.99
C VAL A 236 9.26 19.87 -9.96
N ILE A 237 8.04 19.44 -9.62
CA ILE A 237 7.09 20.25 -8.83
C ILE A 237 7.34 20.19 -7.32
N GLY A 238 8.05 19.20 -6.78
CA GLY A 238 8.27 19.16 -5.32
C GLY A 238 8.97 17.93 -4.74
N CYS A 239 9.69 17.15 -5.55
CA CYS A 239 10.35 15.93 -5.08
C CYS A 239 11.73 16.18 -4.42
N MET A 240 12.36 17.33 -4.70
CA MET A 240 13.77 17.54 -4.34
C MET A 240 13.99 17.75 -2.83
N ASP A 241 12.95 18.05 -2.07
CA ASP A 241 13.04 18.34 -0.62
C ASP A 241 12.64 17.15 0.27
N ASP A 242 12.00 16.11 -0.29
CA ASP A 242 11.61 14.90 0.46
C ASP A 242 12.39 13.67 -0.06
N PRO A 243 13.31 13.11 0.76
CA PRO A 243 14.07 11.91 0.41
C PRO A 243 13.21 10.70 0.04
N MET A 244 12.05 10.48 0.70
CA MET A 244 11.19 9.34 0.42
C MET A 244 10.53 9.47 -0.96
N LYS A 245 10.08 10.67 -1.32
CA LYS A 245 9.56 10.94 -2.69
C LYS A 245 10.63 10.69 -3.74
N SER A 246 11.88 11.08 -3.44
CA SER A 246 13.02 10.83 -4.33
C SER A 246 13.24 9.32 -4.55
N LEU A 247 13.15 8.50 -3.50
CA LEU A 247 13.23 7.04 -3.62
C LEU A 247 12.12 6.48 -4.51
N TYR A 248 10.89 6.95 -4.35
CA TYR A 248 9.78 6.56 -5.22
C TYR A 248 10.03 6.96 -6.68
N VAL A 249 10.55 8.16 -6.96
CA VAL A 249 10.90 8.56 -8.32
C VAL A 249 11.95 7.65 -8.93
N TYR A 250 12.99 7.29 -8.18
CA TYR A 250 14.04 6.40 -8.68
C TYR A 250 13.49 4.99 -8.98
N THR A 251 12.68 4.45 -8.08
CA THR A 251 12.12 3.10 -8.21
C THR A 251 11.05 3.01 -9.28
N LEU A 252 10.18 4.00 -9.44
CA LEU A 252 9.25 4.08 -10.56
C LEU A 252 9.99 4.16 -11.91
N ARG A 253 11.10 4.91 -11.98
CA ARG A 253 11.96 4.93 -13.19
C ARG A 253 12.60 3.58 -13.47
N ILE A 254 13.10 2.88 -12.46
CA ILE A 254 13.63 1.52 -12.60
C ILE A 254 12.55 0.59 -13.19
N LEU A 255 11.34 0.64 -12.67
CA LEU A 255 10.23 -0.18 -13.18
C LEU A 255 9.84 0.19 -14.63
N LEU A 256 9.80 1.48 -14.97
CA LEU A 256 9.57 1.93 -16.35
C LEU A 256 10.68 1.50 -17.31
N LEU A 257 11.95 1.52 -16.86
CA LEU A 257 13.08 1.00 -17.64
C LEU A 257 12.94 -0.50 -17.87
N LYS A 258 12.43 -1.27 -16.91
CA LYS A 258 12.16 -2.70 -17.11
C LYS A 258 11.19 -2.93 -18.27
N ALA A 259 10.14 -2.13 -18.35
CA ALA A 259 9.11 -2.21 -19.40
C ALA A 259 9.55 -1.64 -20.77
N ASP A 260 10.63 -0.85 -20.82
CA ASP A 260 11.10 -0.21 -22.05
C ASP A 260 11.76 -1.22 -23.00
N SER A 261 11.04 -1.62 -24.05
CA SER A 261 11.58 -2.52 -25.09
C SER A 261 12.31 -1.78 -26.22
N THR A 262 12.39 -0.45 -26.20
CA THR A 262 13.04 0.35 -27.26
C THR A 262 14.53 0.51 -27.04
N ARG A 263 14.98 0.46 -25.79
CA ARG A 263 16.38 0.60 -25.42
C ARG A 263 17.07 -0.75 -25.32
N THR A 264 18.35 -0.77 -25.66
CA THR A 264 19.19 -1.96 -25.47
C THR A 264 19.26 -2.34 -23.99
N VAL A 265 19.43 -3.63 -23.71
CA VAL A 265 19.56 -4.16 -22.35
C VAL A 265 20.67 -3.46 -21.57
N ILE A 266 21.83 -3.25 -22.20
CA ILE A 266 23.00 -2.58 -21.61
C ILE A 266 22.64 -1.15 -21.15
N ARG A 267 21.95 -0.38 -22.00
CA ARG A 267 21.58 1.00 -21.66
C ARG A 267 20.62 1.03 -20.47
N ARG A 268 19.63 0.15 -20.48
CA ARG A 268 18.64 0.05 -19.39
C ARG A 268 19.30 -0.32 -18.06
N THR A 269 20.16 -1.33 -18.05
CA THR A 269 20.83 -1.77 -16.82
C THR A 269 21.84 -0.76 -16.30
N THR A 270 22.53 -0.04 -17.18
CA THR A 270 23.40 1.07 -16.79
C THR A 270 22.60 2.18 -16.10
N GLU A 271 21.47 2.58 -16.69
CA GLU A 271 20.59 3.59 -16.10
C GLU A 271 19.97 3.11 -14.77
N MET A 272 19.55 1.85 -14.68
CA MET A 272 19.06 1.24 -13.42
C MET A 272 20.12 1.27 -12.32
N ARG A 273 21.38 0.95 -12.64
CA ARG A 273 22.48 1.00 -11.67
C ARG A 273 22.73 2.42 -11.18
N ALA A 274 22.69 3.42 -12.06
CA ALA A 274 22.82 4.81 -11.66
C ALA A 274 21.69 5.26 -10.72
N LEU A 275 20.45 4.78 -10.96
CA LEU A 275 19.32 5.04 -10.08
C LEU A 275 19.42 4.30 -8.73
N LEU A 276 19.92 3.07 -8.73
CA LEU A 276 20.21 2.31 -7.51
C LEU A 276 21.18 3.10 -6.61
N GLN A 277 22.30 3.55 -7.16
CA GLN A 277 23.31 4.30 -6.40
C GLN A 277 22.73 5.57 -5.77
N LYS A 278 21.93 6.33 -6.52
CA LYS A 278 21.19 7.49 -5.97
C LYS A 278 20.25 7.09 -4.83
N GLY A 279 19.54 5.97 -5.00
CA GLY A 279 18.67 5.40 -3.98
C GLY A 279 19.44 5.06 -2.71
N LEU A 280 20.54 4.30 -2.81
CA LEU A 280 21.37 3.93 -1.67
C LEU A 280 21.90 5.16 -0.92
N SER A 281 22.42 6.17 -1.63
CA SER A 281 22.87 7.42 -0.99
C SER A 281 21.73 8.17 -0.28
N THR A 282 20.51 8.11 -0.80
CA THR A 282 19.35 8.70 -0.13
C THR A 282 19.00 7.93 1.15
N LEU A 283 19.10 6.59 1.12
CA LEU A 283 18.80 5.73 2.26
C LEU A 283 19.74 5.94 3.45
N GLU A 284 21.01 6.26 3.21
CA GLU A 284 21.99 6.51 4.27
C GLU A 284 21.60 7.66 5.21
N THR A 285 20.79 8.60 4.73
CA THR A 285 20.37 9.79 5.49
C THR A 285 18.90 9.77 5.90
N LEU A 286 18.13 8.79 5.42
CA LEU A 286 16.68 8.74 5.59
C LEU A 286 16.28 8.03 6.89
N ASP A 287 15.54 8.74 7.73
CA ASP A 287 14.82 8.11 8.84
C ASP A 287 13.52 7.47 8.34
N VAL A 288 13.63 6.22 7.89
CA VAL A 288 12.50 5.45 7.35
C VAL A 288 11.39 5.16 8.38
N GLN A 289 11.68 5.31 9.68
CA GLN A 289 10.73 5.01 10.77
C GLN A 289 9.65 6.08 10.91
N LYS A 290 9.85 7.26 10.30
CA LYS A 290 8.86 8.34 10.27
C LYS A 290 7.66 8.05 9.37
N TYR A 291 7.81 7.10 8.45
CA TYR A 291 6.81 6.79 7.42
C TYR A 291 6.08 5.49 7.75
N LEU A 292 4.87 5.33 7.20
CA LEU A 292 4.15 4.06 7.30
C LEU A 292 4.96 2.92 6.67
N ILE A 293 5.03 1.78 7.37
CA ILE A 293 5.86 0.65 6.96
C ILE A 293 5.64 0.21 5.51
N GLY A 294 4.39 0.05 5.06
CA GLY A 294 4.10 -0.37 3.69
C GLY A 294 4.60 0.64 2.64
N TYR A 295 4.61 1.92 2.97
CA TYR A 295 5.10 3.00 2.12
C TYR A 295 6.62 2.93 2.03
N SER A 296 7.30 2.76 3.17
CA SER A 296 8.76 2.60 3.21
C SER A 296 9.23 1.33 2.50
N LEU A 297 8.54 0.20 2.65
CA LEU A 297 8.99 -1.09 2.12
C LEU A 297 8.90 -1.18 0.59
N TRP A 298 8.00 -0.44 -0.06
CA TRP A 298 7.80 -0.55 -1.50
C TRP A 298 9.04 -0.13 -2.32
N PRO A 299 9.67 1.04 -2.09
CA PRO A 299 10.93 1.37 -2.72
C PRO A 299 12.06 0.39 -2.39
N MET A 300 12.13 -0.12 -1.13
CA MET A 300 13.16 -1.08 -0.74
C MET A 300 13.03 -2.41 -1.48
N ALA A 301 11.81 -2.83 -1.82
CA ALA A 301 11.58 -4.01 -2.62
C ALA A 301 12.20 -3.89 -4.02
N VAL A 302 11.98 -2.75 -4.68
CA VAL A 302 12.51 -2.48 -6.02
C VAL A 302 14.03 -2.32 -6.00
N LEU A 303 14.57 -1.51 -5.08
CA LEU A 303 16.03 -1.30 -4.94
C LEU A 303 16.73 -2.60 -4.53
N GLY A 304 16.19 -3.30 -3.54
CA GLY A 304 16.71 -4.58 -3.06
C GLY A 304 16.76 -5.64 -4.15
N ALA A 305 15.75 -5.71 -5.04
CA ALA A 305 15.76 -6.66 -6.14
C ALA A 305 16.90 -6.39 -7.15
N ILE A 306 17.32 -5.15 -7.33
CA ILE A 306 18.41 -4.80 -8.26
C ILE A 306 19.78 -4.64 -7.58
N ALA A 307 19.86 -4.81 -6.26
CA ALA A 307 21.13 -4.83 -5.53
C ALA A 307 21.95 -6.06 -5.95
N LEU A 308 23.18 -5.82 -6.41
CA LEU A 308 24.10 -6.86 -6.87
C LEU A 308 25.17 -7.13 -5.82
N GLY A 309 25.79 -6.08 -5.28
CA GLY A 309 26.88 -6.20 -4.33
C GLY A 309 26.42 -6.53 -2.91
N GLU A 310 27.26 -7.22 -2.14
CA GLU A 310 26.97 -7.50 -0.73
C GLU A 310 26.79 -6.22 0.10
N ASP A 311 27.55 -5.17 -0.19
CA ASP A 311 27.41 -3.87 0.49
C ASP A 311 26.02 -3.26 0.25
N GLU A 312 25.55 -3.29 -1.01
CA GLU A 312 24.24 -2.78 -1.41
C GLU A 312 23.12 -3.59 -0.72
N GLN A 313 23.25 -4.92 -0.71
CA GLN A 313 22.31 -5.82 -0.05
C GLN A 313 22.28 -5.59 1.47
N ARG A 314 23.45 -5.35 2.09
CA ARG A 314 23.56 -5.05 3.53
C ARG A 314 22.88 -3.73 3.91
N ILE A 315 22.97 -2.69 3.07
CA ILE A 315 22.25 -1.43 3.30
C ILE A 315 20.73 -1.68 3.31
N ILE A 316 20.21 -2.37 2.28
CA ILE A 316 18.77 -2.66 2.18
C ILE A 316 18.30 -3.56 3.33
N ASP A 317 19.05 -4.62 3.64
CA ASP A 317 18.70 -5.54 4.75
C ASP A 317 18.72 -4.81 6.09
N GLY A 318 19.69 -3.93 6.33
CA GLY A 318 19.79 -3.13 7.56
C GLY A 318 18.60 -2.22 7.82
N ILE A 319 17.90 -1.80 6.76
CA ILE A 319 16.67 -0.99 6.84
C ILE A 319 15.45 -1.84 7.16
N ILE A 320 15.36 -3.03 6.56
CA ILE A 320 14.20 -3.93 6.70
C ILE A 320 14.28 -4.75 8.01
N ASP A 321 15.48 -5.12 8.45
CA ASP A 321 15.76 -6.01 9.57
C ASP A 321 15.12 -5.56 10.90
N PRO A 322 15.13 -4.28 11.32
CA PRO A 322 14.47 -3.84 12.54
C PRO A 322 12.97 -4.18 12.56
N TRP A 323 12.25 -3.96 11.45
CA TRP A 323 10.83 -4.28 11.36
C TRP A 323 10.59 -5.79 11.32
N ALA A 324 11.43 -6.53 10.60
CA ALA A 324 11.33 -7.99 10.55
C ALA A 324 11.56 -8.62 11.93
N ARG A 325 12.56 -8.14 12.69
CA ARG A 325 12.80 -8.58 14.08
C ARG A 325 11.67 -8.22 15.03
N ALA A 326 10.98 -7.11 14.78
CA ALA A 326 9.79 -6.72 15.50
C ALA A 326 8.52 -7.51 15.09
N GLY A 327 8.67 -8.58 14.28
CA GLY A 327 7.56 -9.44 13.87
C GLY A 327 6.59 -8.79 12.88
N ARG A 328 6.99 -7.69 12.20
CA ARG A 328 6.11 -7.04 11.21
C ARG A 328 6.04 -7.88 9.94
N GLY A 329 4.90 -8.52 9.71
CA GLY A 329 4.66 -9.49 8.64
C GLY A 329 5.14 -9.10 7.25
N GLN A 330 4.75 -7.91 6.77
CA GLN A 330 5.20 -7.38 5.47
C GLN A 330 6.74 -7.33 5.35
N ALA A 331 7.44 -6.88 6.40
CA ALA A 331 8.90 -6.78 6.40
C ALA A 331 9.56 -8.17 6.41
N VAL A 332 9.03 -9.10 7.22
CA VAL A 332 9.49 -10.50 7.25
C VAL A 332 9.38 -11.13 5.86
N ARG A 333 8.23 -11.01 5.20
CA ARG A 333 8.00 -11.55 3.86
C ARG A 333 8.89 -10.91 2.81
N LEU A 334 8.98 -9.58 2.78
CA LEU A 334 9.82 -8.89 1.82
C LEU A 334 11.29 -9.28 1.98
N ARG A 335 11.79 -9.31 3.21
CA ARG A 335 13.17 -9.74 3.50
C ARG A 335 13.43 -11.17 3.03
N GLY A 336 12.52 -12.10 3.32
CA GLY A 336 12.61 -13.48 2.86
C GLY A 336 12.68 -13.57 1.33
N ARG A 337 11.81 -12.83 0.63
CA ARG A 337 11.79 -12.76 -0.83
C ARG A 337 13.09 -12.19 -1.41
N LEU A 338 13.60 -11.10 -0.83
CA LEU A 338 14.87 -10.49 -1.26
C LEU A 338 16.05 -11.44 -1.07
N LYS A 339 16.13 -12.17 0.05
CA LYS A 339 17.17 -13.18 0.26
C LYS A 339 17.14 -14.27 -0.82
N THR A 340 15.96 -14.74 -1.20
CA THR A 340 15.83 -15.71 -2.31
C THR A 340 16.28 -15.10 -3.64
N ILE A 341 15.97 -13.83 -3.90
CA ILE A 341 16.42 -13.12 -5.10
C ILE A 341 17.94 -12.94 -5.10
N TRP A 342 18.56 -12.60 -3.98
CA TRP A 342 20.01 -12.43 -3.87
C TRP A 342 20.78 -13.74 -4.05
N ALA A 343 20.17 -14.88 -3.69
CA ALA A 343 20.72 -16.21 -3.91
C ALA A 343 20.70 -16.68 -5.38
N THR A 344 20.13 -15.89 -6.31
CA THR A 344 20.09 -16.25 -7.74
C THR A 344 21.49 -16.21 -8.38
N PRO A 345 21.89 -17.24 -9.15
CA PRO A 345 23.21 -17.31 -9.78
C PRO A 345 23.48 -16.15 -10.74
N GLU A 346 24.73 -15.66 -10.74
CA GLU A 346 25.20 -14.55 -11.58
C GLU A 346 25.59 -15.00 -13.00
N ASP A 347 24.70 -15.70 -13.70
CA ASP A 347 25.03 -16.30 -15.01
C ASP A 347 25.31 -15.24 -16.10
N ASN A 348 24.59 -14.10 -16.05
CA ASN A 348 24.78 -12.96 -16.96
C ASN A 348 24.39 -11.63 -16.29
N GLN A 349 25.40 -10.83 -15.92
CA GLN A 349 25.19 -9.52 -15.28
C GLN A 349 24.34 -8.55 -16.11
N GLU A 350 24.34 -8.65 -17.44
CA GLU A 350 23.58 -7.74 -18.32
C GLU A 350 22.08 -7.95 -18.19
N THR A 351 21.62 -9.18 -17.92
CA THR A 351 20.19 -9.49 -17.80
C THR A 351 19.76 -9.73 -16.35
N LEU A 352 20.73 -9.90 -15.43
CA LEU A 352 20.49 -10.22 -14.03
C LEU A 352 19.55 -9.22 -13.34
N LEU A 353 19.73 -7.91 -13.56
CA LEU A 353 18.85 -6.88 -12.96
C LEU A 353 17.40 -7.04 -13.40
N LEU A 354 17.17 -7.25 -14.70
CA LEU A 354 15.84 -7.44 -15.27
C LEU A 354 15.21 -8.75 -14.78
N ARG A 355 16.01 -9.82 -14.66
CA ARG A 355 15.60 -11.12 -14.12
C ARG A 355 15.21 -11.02 -12.64
N ARG A 356 16.01 -10.35 -11.81
CA ARG A 356 15.69 -10.19 -10.38
C ARG A 356 14.46 -9.33 -10.14
N LEU A 357 14.27 -8.26 -10.91
CA LEU A 357 13.01 -7.49 -10.90
C LEU A 357 11.82 -8.34 -11.34
N HIS A 358 12.00 -9.24 -12.29
CA HIS A 358 10.95 -10.16 -12.69
C HIS A 358 10.59 -11.14 -11.55
N LEU A 359 11.58 -11.72 -10.88
CA LEU A 359 11.38 -12.61 -9.73
C LEU A 359 10.66 -11.91 -8.57
N LEU A 360 10.96 -10.63 -8.30
CA LEU A 360 10.26 -9.84 -7.30
C LEU A 360 8.74 -9.87 -7.48
N MET A 361 8.28 -9.85 -8.74
CA MET A 361 6.89 -9.73 -9.14
C MET A 361 6.18 -11.07 -9.42
N GLU A 362 6.91 -12.19 -9.51
CA GLU A 362 6.37 -13.52 -9.83
C GLU A 362 6.37 -14.50 -8.67
N MET A 363 7.23 -14.31 -7.67
CA MET A 363 7.23 -15.17 -6.49
C MET A 363 5.90 -15.00 -5.74
N ASN A 364 5.18 -16.09 -5.46
CA ASN A 364 4.06 -16.10 -4.51
C ASN A 364 4.56 -16.63 -3.17
#